data_AF-A0A936US15-F1
#
_entry.id   AF-A0A936US15-F1
#
_cell.length_a   1.000
_cell.length_b   1.000
_cell.length_c   1.000
_cell.angle_alpha   90.00
_cell.angle_beta   90.00
_cell.angle_gamma   90.00
#
_symmetry.space_group_name_H-M   'P 1'
#
loop_
_entity.id
_entity.type
_entity.pdbx_description
1 polymer ?
#
loop_
_entity_poly.entity_id
_entity_poly.type
_entity_poly.pdbx_seq_one_letter_code
_entity_poly.pdbx_strand_id
1 'polypeptide(L)'
;MSVVTLLGAEAVDSADAVLTRWRENRSLVDRSGGPPVPLDQPSTLRALVGHSGFEEFVLDLRTHGPHALVGGTTGAGKSEFLQAWVLGMAHAYSPDRVTFLFVDYKGWCGVR
;
A
#
# COMPACT_ATOMS: atom_id res chain seq x y z
N MET A 1 5.61 12.67 -10.06
CA MET A 1 6.54 12.22 -9.02
C MET A 1 6.40 10.70 -8.88
N SER A 2 7.50 9.95 -8.79
CA SER A 2 7.44 8.49 -8.70
C SER A 2 7.07 8.04 -7.28
N VAL A 3 6.46 6.87 -7.15
CA VAL A 3 6.20 6.22 -5.85
C VAL A 3 7.48 5.98 -5.04
N VAL A 4 8.62 5.73 -5.71
CA VAL A 4 9.92 5.59 -5.06
C VAL A 4 10.34 6.90 -4.39
N THR A 5 10.02 8.03 -5.02
CA THR A 5 10.28 9.36 -4.44
C THR A 5 9.34 9.64 -3.25
N LEU A 6 8.10 9.13 -3.28
CA LEU A 6 7.16 9.28 -2.16
C LEU A 6 7.58 8.46 -0.94
N LEU A 7 8.02 7.23 -1.15
CA LEU A 7 8.40 6.32 -0.05
C LEU A 7 9.84 6.54 0.45
N GLY A 8 10.68 7.20 -0.35
CA GLY A 8 12.11 7.34 -0.12
C GLY A 8 12.89 6.14 -0.68
N ALA A 9 13.88 6.40 -1.54
CA ALA A 9 14.60 5.36 -2.28
C ALA A 9 15.25 4.31 -1.37
N GLU A 10 15.91 4.74 -0.31
CA GLU A 10 16.54 3.87 0.70
C GLU A 10 15.55 2.92 1.38
N ALA A 11 14.32 3.39 1.63
CA ALA A 11 13.29 2.58 2.28
C ALA A 11 12.68 1.55 1.32
N VAL A 12 12.71 1.80 0.01
CA VAL A 12 12.16 0.90 -1.01
C VAL A 12 13.16 -0.18 -1.42
N ASP A 13 14.45 0.16 -1.53
CA ASP A 13 15.48 -0.76 -2.01
C ASP A 13 16.04 -1.69 -0.91
N SER A 14 15.69 -1.45 0.36
CA SER A 14 16.11 -2.27 1.50
C SER A 14 15.00 -3.22 1.97
N ALA A 15 15.17 -4.52 1.69
CA ALA A 15 14.28 -5.56 2.21
C ALA A 15 14.23 -5.57 3.75
N ASP A 16 15.36 -5.30 4.42
CA ASP A 16 15.43 -5.23 5.88
C ASP A 16 14.64 -4.05 6.43
N ALA A 17 14.62 -2.91 5.74
CA ALA A 17 13.80 -1.76 6.13
C ALA A 17 12.31 -2.09 6.04
N VAL A 18 11.88 -2.75 4.95
CA VAL A 18 10.49 -3.21 4.78
C VAL A 18 10.09 -4.22 5.86
N LEU A 19 10.95 -5.22 6.13
CA LEU A 19 10.70 -6.21 7.19
C LEU A 19 10.64 -5.58 8.58
N THR A 20 11.52 -4.62 8.87
CA THR A 20 11.52 -3.87 10.12
C THR A 20 10.19 -3.13 10.29
N ARG A 21 9.76 -2.40 9.26
CA ARG A 21 8.47 -1.71 9.26
C ARG A 21 7.28 -2.65 9.50
N TRP A 22 7.28 -3.82 8.85
CA TRP A 22 6.21 -4.81 9.05
C TRP A 22 6.19 -5.43 10.45
N ARG A 23 7.36 -5.58 11.08
CA ARG A 23 7.46 -6.01 12.48
C ARG A 23 6.95 -4.91 13.42
N GLU A 24 7.36 -3.67 13.20
CA GLU A 24 6.98 -2.50 14.00
C GLU A 24 5.47 -2.28 14.00
N ASN A 25 4.82 -2.40 12.83
CA ASN A 25 3.38 -2.26 12.74
C ASN A 25 2.60 -3.58 12.96
N ARG A 26 3.29 -4.64 13.39
CA ARG A 26 2.74 -5.96 13.69
C ARG A 26 1.87 -6.53 12.56
N SER A 27 2.27 -6.28 11.31
CA SER A 27 1.56 -6.85 10.14
C SER A 27 2.05 -8.24 9.77
N LEU A 28 3.17 -8.71 10.32
CA LEU A 28 3.63 -10.11 10.22
C LEU A 28 2.98 -10.98 11.29
N VAL A 29 2.51 -12.16 10.89
CA VAL A 29 2.03 -13.17 11.83
C VAL A 29 3.22 -13.99 12.33
N ASP A 30 3.37 -14.12 13.64
CA ASP A 30 4.35 -15.03 14.22
C ASP A 30 3.95 -16.48 13.94
N ARG A 31 4.80 -17.20 13.22
CA ARG A 31 4.60 -18.62 12.85
C ARG A 31 5.53 -19.56 13.61
N SER A 32 6.26 -19.06 14.61
CA SER A 32 7.20 -19.85 15.43
C SER A 32 6.53 -20.89 16.33
N GLY A 33 5.20 -20.89 16.43
CA GLY A 33 4.43 -21.83 17.25
C GLY A 33 4.16 -21.34 18.68
N GLY A 34 4.54 -20.11 19.01
CA GLY A 34 4.15 -19.45 20.26
C GLY A 34 2.64 -19.13 20.32
N PRO A 35 2.10 -18.84 21.51
CA PRO A 35 0.70 -18.42 21.65
C PRO A 35 0.45 -17.11 20.88
N PRO A 36 -0.70 -16.95 20.20
CA PRO A 36 -1.03 -15.71 19.50
C PRO A 36 -1.03 -14.52 20.45
N VAL A 37 -0.32 -13.44 20.07
CA VAL A 37 -0.31 -12.19 20.83
C VAL A 37 -1.43 -11.29 20.29
N PRO A 38 -2.44 -10.92 21.11
CA PRO A 38 -3.48 -9.99 20.69
C PRO A 38 -2.91 -8.61 20.32
N LEU A 39 -3.56 -7.93 19.39
CA LEU A 39 -3.25 -6.53 19.11
C LEU A 39 -3.87 -5.64 20.20
N ASP A 40 -3.04 -4.90 20.92
CA ASP A 40 -3.47 -3.97 21.97
C ASP A 40 -4.23 -2.75 21.40
N GLN A 41 -4.12 -2.52 20.09
CA GLN A 41 -4.74 -1.40 19.39
C GLN A 41 -5.40 -1.82 18.07
N PRO A 42 -6.49 -1.13 17.69
CA PRO A 42 -7.11 -1.29 16.38
C PRO A 42 -6.11 -1.01 15.24
N SER A 43 -5.83 -2.02 14.40
CA SER A 43 -4.93 -1.89 13.22
C SER A 43 -5.42 -0.86 12.21
N THR A 44 -4.54 -0.09 11.58
CA THR A 44 -4.93 0.80 10.46
C THR A 44 -4.78 0.11 9.10
N LEU A 45 -5.28 0.73 8.02
CA LEU A 45 -4.99 0.35 6.63
C LEU A 45 -4.60 1.59 5.82
N ARG A 46 -3.47 2.19 6.23
CA ARG A 46 -2.90 3.46 5.78
C ARG A 46 -1.80 3.27 4.75
N ALA A 47 -1.90 3.99 3.64
CA ALA A 47 -0.83 4.11 2.66
C ALA A 47 -0.60 5.56 2.26
N LEU A 48 0.67 5.93 2.11
CA LEU A 48 1.07 7.15 1.42
C LEU A 48 0.83 6.92 -0.09
N VAL A 49 0.01 7.77 -0.70
CA VAL A 49 -0.39 7.62 -2.11
C VAL A 49 -0.05 8.84 -2.97
N GLY A 50 0.41 9.93 -2.34
CA GLY A 50 0.81 11.15 -3.03
C GLY A 50 1.26 12.24 -2.08
N HIS A 51 1.32 13.46 -2.60
CA HIS A 51 1.53 14.68 -1.83
C HIS A 51 0.55 15.75 -2.30
N SER A 52 0.15 16.64 -1.40
CA SER A 52 -0.63 17.84 -1.67
C SER A 52 0.22 19.05 -1.28
N GLY A 53 0.89 19.66 -2.26
CA GLY A 53 1.90 20.70 -1.98
C GLY A 53 3.06 20.11 -1.18
N PHE A 54 3.22 20.53 0.08
CA PHE A 54 4.25 20.03 1.01
C PHE A 54 3.74 18.92 1.94
N GLU A 55 2.43 18.64 1.96
CA GLU A 55 1.86 17.64 2.86
C GLU A 55 1.76 16.28 2.19
N GLU A 56 1.98 15.23 2.97
CA GLU A 56 1.74 13.85 2.55
C GLU A 56 0.25 13.60 2.34
N PHE A 57 -0.11 12.98 1.22
CA PHE A 57 -1.47 12.51 0.98
C PHE A 57 -1.57 11.02 1.32
N VAL A 58 -2.20 10.74 2.45
CA VAL A 58 -2.35 9.39 3.03
C VAL A 58 -3.81 8.94 2.97
N LEU A 59 -4.03 7.70 2.53
CA LEU A 59 -5.34 7.09 2.47
C LEU A 59 -5.43 5.95 3.50
N ASP A 60 -6.43 6.01 4.38
CA ASP A 60 -6.72 4.98 5.39
C ASP A 60 -8.08 4.34 5.15
N LEU A 61 -8.12 3.09 4.68
CA LEU A 61 -9.38 2.38 4.43
C LEU A 61 -10.19 2.10 5.70
N ARG A 62 -9.56 2.14 6.88
CA ARG A 62 -10.29 1.91 8.12
C ARG A 62 -11.06 3.14 8.57
N THR A 63 -10.49 4.33 8.42
CA THR A 63 -11.12 5.58 8.86
C THR A 63 -11.94 6.23 7.75
N HIS A 64 -11.52 6.11 6.48
CA HIS A 64 -12.24 6.67 5.33
C HIS A 64 -13.36 5.74 4.81
N GLY A 65 -13.36 4.47 5.25
CA GLY A 65 -14.32 3.46 4.82
C GLY A 65 -13.69 2.38 3.94
N PRO A 66 -14.24 1.16 3.94
CA PRO A 66 -13.57 -0.02 3.38
C PRO A 66 -13.56 -0.07 1.84
N HIS A 67 -14.16 0.91 1.18
CA HIS A 67 -14.33 0.95 -0.27
C HIS A 67 -13.93 2.32 -0.81
N ALA A 68 -13.24 2.33 -1.95
CA ALA A 68 -12.89 3.55 -2.67
C ALA A 68 -13.35 3.48 -4.12
N LEU A 69 -13.73 4.63 -4.67
CA LEU A 69 -14.03 4.82 -6.08
C LEU A 69 -13.01 5.80 -6.66
N VAL A 70 -12.28 5.39 -7.70
CA VAL A 70 -11.28 6.22 -8.36
C VAL A 70 -11.72 6.49 -9.80
N GLY A 71 -12.06 7.75 -10.10
CA GLY A 71 -12.42 8.23 -11.42
C GLY A 71 -11.33 9.09 -12.04
N GLY A 72 -11.29 9.16 -13.37
CA GLY A 72 -10.36 10.01 -14.09
C GLY A 72 -10.51 9.85 -15.60
N THR A 73 -10.28 10.93 -16.34
CA THR A 73 -10.20 10.91 -17.81
C THR A 73 -8.89 10.26 -18.26
N THR A 74 -8.80 9.88 -19.54
CA THR A 74 -7.55 9.39 -20.13
C THR A 74 -6.44 10.43 -19.95
N GLY A 75 -5.28 10.00 -19.46
CA GLY A 75 -4.15 10.89 -19.17
C GLY A 75 -4.20 11.58 -17.80
N ALA A 76 -5.26 11.39 -17.00
CA ALA A 76 -5.37 11.99 -15.66
C ALA A 76 -4.51 11.31 -14.57
N GLY A 77 -3.78 10.23 -14.91
CA GLY A 77 -2.91 9.53 -13.97
C GLY A 77 -3.59 8.46 -13.10
N LYS A 78 -4.78 7.97 -13.48
CA LYS A 78 -5.52 6.97 -12.69
C LYS A 78 -4.71 5.68 -12.48
N SER A 79 -4.03 5.21 -13.52
CA SER A 79 -3.24 3.97 -13.44
C SER A 79 -2.03 4.14 -12.52
N GLU A 80 -1.34 5.27 -12.63
CA GLU A 80 -0.22 5.66 -11.79
C GLU A 80 -0.64 5.79 -10.32
N PHE A 81 -1.81 6.38 -10.06
CA PHE A 81 -2.38 6.45 -8.72
C PHE A 81 -2.67 5.06 -8.13
N LEU A 82 -3.31 4.17 -8.90
CA LEU A 82 -3.61 2.82 -8.44
C LEU A 82 -2.33 2.03 -8.14
N GLN A 83 -1.30 2.16 -8.99
CA GLN A 83 0.00 1.54 -8.75
C GLN A 83 0.68 2.12 -7.49
N ALA A 84 0.69 3.44 -7.33
CA ALA A 84 1.25 4.09 -6.15
C ALA A 84 0.54 3.66 -4.86
N TRP A 85 -0.79 3.54 -4.91
CA TRP A 85 -1.56 3.08 -3.77
C TRP A 85 -1.27 1.63 -3.40
N VAL A 86 -1.23 0.73 -4.37
CA VAL A 86 -0.85 -0.68 -4.16
C VAL A 86 0.53 -0.80 -3.57
N LEU A 87 1.51 -0.09 -4.13
CA LEU A 87 2.89 -0.11 -3.66
C LEU A 87 3.02 0.50 -2.26
N GLY A 88 2.31 1.60 -1.97
CA GLY A 88 2.24 2.18 -0.64
C GLY A 88 1.65 1.21 0.40
N MET A 89 0.61 0.46 0.03
CA MET A 89 0.00 -0.56 0.88
C MET A 89 0.94 -1.75 1.10
N ALA A 90 1.60 -2.24 0.05
CA ALA A 90 2.55 -3.36 0.14
C ALA A 90 3.82 -2.98 0.93
N HIS A 91 4.29 -1.74 0.78
CA HIS A 91 5.39 -1.22 1.58
C HIS A 91 4.98 -1.06 3.05
N ALA A 92 3.75 -0.61 3.32
CA ALA A 92 3.24 -0.46 4.66
C ALA A 92 2.95 -1.80 5.35
N TYR A 93 2.35 -2.78 4.68
CA TYR A 93 1.80 -3.98 5.33
C TYR A 93 2.31 -5.28 4.70
N SER A 94 2.58 -6.27 5.55
CA SER A 94 2.95 -7.61 5.12
C SER A 94 1.80 -8.31 4.37
N PRO A 95 2.12 -9.33 3.54
CA PRO A 95 1.11 -10.14 2.87
C PRO A 95 0.21 -10.94 3.82
N ASP A 96 0.60 -11.13 5.08
CA ASP A 96 -0.28 -11.72 6.10
C ASP A 96 -1.44 -10.79 6.47
N ARG A 97 -1.30 -9.49 6.18
CA ARG A 97 -2.29 -8.47 6.52
C ARG A 97 -3.11 -8.00 5.32
N VAL A 98 -2.50 -7.91 4.14
CA VAL A 98 -3.13 -7.38 2.93
C VAL A 98 -2.88 -8.32 1.75
N THR A 99 -3.94 -8.61 0.99
CA THR A 99 -3.86 -9.34 -0.29
C THR A 99 -4.48 -8.49 -1.38
N PHE A 100 -3.87 -8.47 -2.57
CA PHE A 100 -4.35 -7.72 -3.71
C PHE A 100 -4.95 -8.65 -4.77
N LEU A 101 -6.11 -8.27 -5.31
CA LEU A 101 -6.71 -8.89 -6.49
C LEU A 101 -6.83 -7.81 -7.57
N PHE A 102 -6.10 -7.96 -8.66
CA PHE A 102 -6.16 -7.05 -9.80
C PHE A 102 -7.12 -7.58 -10.85
N VAL A 103 -8.08 -6.74 -11.24
CA VAL A 103 -9.03 -7.03 -12.31
C VAL A 103 -8.99 -5.87 -13.29
N ASP A 104 -8.48 -6.12 -14.49
CA ASP A 104 -8.53 -5.16 -15.60
C ASP A 104 -9.56 -5.62 -16.63
N TYR A 105 -10.65 -4.86 -16.75
CA TYR A 105 -11.73 -5.16 -17.69
C TYR A 105 -11.42 -4.69 -19.12
N LYS A 106 -10.40 -3.84 -19.31
CA LYS A 106 -9.90 -3.47 -20.64
C LYS A 106 -8.71 -4.34 -20.99
N GLY A 107 -8.98 -5.63 -21.21
CA GLY A 107 -7.99 -6.59 -21.69
C GLY A 107 -7.23 -6.06 -22.90
N TRP A 108 -5.91 -6.29 -22.88
CA TRP A 108 -4.94 -6.18 -23.97
C TRP A 108 -5.48 -5.73 -25.35
N CYS A 109 -5.09 -4.53 -25.79
CA CYS A 109 -4.93 -4.28 -27.23
C CYS A 109 -3.43 -4.21 -27.50
N GLY A 110 -2.82 -5.38 -27.47
CA GLY A 110 -1.38 -5.58 -27.66
C GLY A 110 -1.11 -6.82 -28.51
N VAL A 111 -1.79 -6.95 -29.65
CA VAL A 111 -1.10 -7.51 -30.82
C VAL A 111 -0.33 -6.35 -31.42
N ARG A 112 0.98 -6.34 -31.19
CA ARG A 112 2.04 -6.04 -32.16
C ARG A 112 3.38 -6.38 -31.54
#